data_AF-A0A498FZ81-F1
#
_entry.id   AF-A0A498FZ81-F1
#
_cell.length_a   1.000
_cell.length_b   1.000
_cell.length_c   1.000
_cell.angle_alpha   90.00
_cell.angle_beta   90.00
_cell.angle_gamma   90.00
#
_symmetry.space_group_name_H-M   'P 1'
#
loop_
_entity.id
_entity.type
_entity.pdbx_description
1 polymer ?
#
loop_
_entity_poly.entity_id
_entity_poly.type
_entity_poly.pdbx_seq_one_letter_code
_entity_poly.pdbx_strand_id
1 'polypeptide(L)'
;MSCPHCDAEAVTFAVPSALREHTPADPAAICTRCLRVAAADEAGVADAATDDPDLARVDPAFPSGEAGIALALCCGKLESFATNRASIEALVRHAEGAGADVFA
;
A
#
# COMPACT_ATOMS: atom_id res chain seq x y z
N MET A 1 9.62 -11.41 -2.67
CA MET A 1 9.52 -11.72 -4.11
C MET A 1 9.35 -10.43 -4.89
N SER A 2 9.46 -10.54 -6.21
CA SER A 2 9.70 -9.44 -7.14
C SER A 2 8.40 -8.86 -7.67
N CYS A 3 8.32 -7.53 -7.79
CA CYS A 3 7.24 -6.81 -8.42
C CYS A 3 7.04 -7.31 -9.86
N PRO A 4 5.82 -7.71 -10.28
CA PRO A 4 5.57 -8.23 -11.63
C PRO A 4 5.78 -7.21 -12.75
N HIS A 5 6.02 -5.94 -12.40
CA HIS A 5 6.21 -4.86 -13.37
C HIS A 5 7.67 -4.42 -13.54
N CYS A 6 8.53 -4.59 -12.53
CA CYS A 6 9.90 -4.07 -12.57
C CYS A 6 10.93 -4.93 -11.84
N ASP A 7 10.53 -6.12 -11.39
CA ASP A 7 11.34 -7.13 -10.70
C ASP A 7 12.02 -6.68 -9.38
N ALA A 8 11.76 -5.44 -8.93
CA ALA A 8 12.24 -4.95 -7.64
C ALA A 8 11.49 -5.62 -6.49
N GLU A 9 11.99 -5.48 -5.27
CA GLU A 9 11.36 -6.05 -4.10
C GLU A 9 9.95 -5.49 -3.85
N ALA A 10 9.08 -6.28 -3.24
CA ALA A 10 7.77 -5.87 -2.79
C ALA A 10 7.56 -6.22 -1.31
N VAL A 11 6.89 -5.31 -0.60
CA VAL A 11 6.46 -5.47 0.80
C VAL A 11 4.99 -5.89 0.78
N THR A 12 4.68 -7.01 1.40
CA THR A 12 3.30 -7.49 1.52
C THR A 12 2.66 -7.05 2.84
N PHE A 13 1.35 -6.89 2.84
CA PHE A 13 0.58 -6.49 4.01
C PHE A 13 -0.85 -7.04 3.92
N ALA A 14 -1.39 -7.37 5.09
CA ALA A 14 -2.82 -7.63 5.25
C ALA A 14 -3.57 -6.30 5.15
N VAL A 15 -4.71 -6.27 4.44
CA VAL A 15 -5.45 -5.03 4.23
C VAL A 15 -6.47 -4.84 5.37
N PRO A 16 -6.38 -3.74 6.15
CA PRO A 16 -7.38 -3.41 7.17
C PRO A 16 -8.78 -3.38 6.58
N SER A 17 -9.78 -3.84 7.35
CA SER A 17 -11.15 -3.98 6.84
C SER A 17 -11.74 -2.70 6.27
N ALA A 18 -11.37 -1.55 6.87
CA ALA A 18 -11.80 -0.22 6.43
C ALA A 18 -11.25 0.19 5.05
N LEU A 19 -10.17 -0.45 4.59
CA LEU A 19 -9.45 -0.09 3.36
C LEU A 19 -9.69 -1.07 2.21
N ARG A 20 -10.41 -2.18 2.46
CA ARG A 20 -10.62 -3.25 1.47
C ARG A 20 -11.36 -2.81 0.21
N GLU A 21 -12.18 -1.76 0.29
CA GLU A 21 -12.84 -1.22 -0.91
C GLU A 21 -11.87 -0.46 -1.85
N HIS A 22 -10.67 -0.15 -1.38
CA HIS A 22 -9.66 0.59 -2.15
C HIS A 22 -8.50 -0.30 -2.65
N THR A 23 -8.42 -1.56 -2.22
CA THR A 23 -7.33 -2.47 -2.62
C THR A 23 -7.71 -3.32 -3.84
N PRO A 24 -6.75 -3.75 -4.68
CA PRO A 24 -7.00 -4.79 -5.68
C PRO A 24 -7.28 -6.18 -5.06
N ALA A 25 -6.68 -6.49 -3.89
CA ALA A 25 -6.83 -7.77 -3.21
C ALA A 25 -6.46 -7.67 -1.71
N ASP A 26 -6.75 -8.72 -0.95
CA ASP A 26 -6.30 -8.91 0.44
C ASP A 26 -5.79 -10.35 0.57
N PRO A 27 -4.48 -10.57 0.81
CA PRO A 27 -3.44 -9.58 1.05
C PRO A 27 -2.92 -8.88 -0.22
N ALA A 28 -2.31 -7.70 -0.03
CA ALA A 28 -1.73 -6.89 -1.10
C ALA A 28 -0.20 -6.75 -0.93
N ALA A 29 0.46 -6.22 -1.95
CA ALA A 29 1.88 -5.91 -1.91
C ALA A 29 2.22 -4.62 -2.66
N ILE A 30 3.07 -3.78 -2.06
CA ILE A 30 3.61 -2.57 -2.67
C ILE A 30 5.06 -2.80 -3.13
N CYS A 31 5.39 -2.36 -4.33
CA CYS A 31 6.77 -2.37 -4.82
C CYS A 31 7.61 -1.26 -4.19
N THR A 32 8.83 -1.59 -3.74
CA THR A 32 9.80 -0.64 -3.16
C THR A 32 10.41 0.33 -4.18
N ARG A 33 10.08 0.19 -5.48
CA ARG A 33 10.66 1.00 -6.55
C ARG A 33 9.64 1.73 -7.39
N CYS A 34 8.65 1.04 -7.96
CA CYS A 34 7.65 1.65 -8.82
C CYS A 34 6.36 2.03 -8.08
N LEU A 35 6.29 1.73 -6.77
CA LEU A 35 5.16 2.02 -5.87
C LEU A 35 3.80 1.44 -6.30
N ARG A 36 3.79 0.56 -7.30
CA ARG A 36 2.58 -0.16 -7.70
C ARG A 36 2.17 -1.13 -6.61
N VAL A 37 0.85 -1.24 -6.45
CA VAL A 37 0.21 -2.21 -5.58
C VAL A 37 -0.40 -3.31 -6.43
N ALA A 38 -0.12 -4.56 -6.08
CA ALA A 38 -0.67 -5.75 -6.72
C ALA A 38 -1.24 -6.70 -5.66
N ALA A 39 -1.95 -7.73 -6.09
CA ALA A 39 -2.31 -8.82 -5.18
C ALA A 39 -1.03 -9.51 -4.68
N ALA A 40 -0.98 -9.87 -3.41
CA ALA A 40 0.21 -10.51 -2.86
C ALA A 40 0.52 -11.85 -3.55
N ASP A 41 -0.52 -12.58 -3.99
CA ASP A 41 -0.39 -13.81 -4.79
C ASP A 41 0.34 -13.57 -6.11
N GLU A 42 0.05 -12.46 -6.81
CA GLU A 42 0.70 -12.10 -8.07
C GLU A 42 2.18 -11.75 -7.87
N ALA A 43 2.50 -11.16 -6.71
CA ALA A 43 3.88 -10.90 -6.29
C ALA A 43 4.51 -12.12 -5.59
N GLY A 44 3.81 -13.25 -5.50
CA GLY A 44 4.22 -14.50 -4.85
C GLY A 44 4.33 -14.44 -3.33
N VAL A 45 4.06 -13.31 -2.68
CA VAL A 45 4.37 -13.02 -1.25
C VAL A 45 3.21 -13.24 -0.27
N ALA A 46 2.10 -13.85 -0.67
CA ALA A 46 0.87 -13.89 0.14
C ALA A 46 1.04 -14.46 1.57
N ASP A 47 1.86 -15.50 1.74
CA ASP A 47 2.05 -16.15 3.05
C ASP A 47 2.78 -15.28 4.08
N ALA A 48 3.40 -14.17 3.66
CA ALA A 48 4.14 -13.25 4.54
C ALA A 48 3.31 -12.02 4.95
N ALA A 49 2.03 -11.95 4.57
CA ALA A 49 1.19 -10.80 4.86
C ALA A 49 0.91 -10.65 6.36
N THR A 50 1.04 -9.41 6.85
CA THR A 50 0.86 -9.02 8.24
C THR A 50 0.19 -7.65 8.34
N ASP A 51 -0.44 -7.35 9.47
CA ASP A 51 -1.02 -6.04 9.77
C ASP A 51 0.03 -5.00 10.22
N ASP A 52 1.26 -5.45 10.53
CA ASP A 52 2.42 -4.61 10.82
C ASP A 52 3.57 -4.85 9.82
N PRO A 53 3.40 -4.45 8.55
CA PRO A 53 4.44 -4.62 7.52
C PRO A 53 5.61 -3.63 7.71
N ASP A 54 6.82 -4.08 7.38
CA ASP A 54 8.01 -3.21 7.35
C ASP A 54 8.03 -2.32 6.09
N LEU A 55 7.22 -1.26 6.11
CA LEU A 55 7.07 -0.30 5.02
C LEU A 55 8.26 0.67 4.90
N ALA A 56 9.16 0.72 5.88
CA ALA A 56 10.41 1.47 5.77
C ALA A 56 11.33 0.93 4.64
N ARG A 57 11.08 -0.30 4.19
CA ARG A 57 11.72 -0.89 2.98
C ARG A 57 11.30 -0.21 1.68
N VAL A 58 10.15 0.47 1.65
CA VAL A 58 9.72 1.29 0.51
C VAL A 58 10.45 2.63 0.53
N ASP A 59 10.29 3.36 1.63
CA ASP A 59 11.03 4.58 1.94
C ASP A 59 11.04 4.78 3.46
N PRO A 60 12.15 5.24 4.09
CA PRO A 60 12.20 5.48 5.54
C PRO A 60 11.16 6.48 6.06
N ALA A 61 10.56 7.30 5.20
CA ALA A 61 9.50 8.23 5.55
C ALA A 61 8.09 7.58 5.57
N PHE A 62 7.94 6.32 5.14
CA PHE A 62 6.65 5.63 5.24
C PHE A 62 6.19 5.54 6.70
N PRO A 63 4.93 5.92 7.00
CA PRO A 63 4.35 5.67 8.31
C PRO A 63 4.29 4.16 8.60
N SER A 64 4.28 3.81 9.89
CA SER A 64 4.06 2.43 10.36
C SER A 64 2.57 2.10 10.50
N GLY A 65 2.25 0.81 10.62
CA GLY A 65 0.89 0.31 10.89
C GLY A 65 -0.13 0.68 9.82
N GLU A 66 -1.40 0.86 10.22
CA GLU A 66 -2.52 1.11 9.30
C GLU A 66 -2.34 2.39 8.47
N ALA A 67 -1.72 3.43 9.03
CA ALA A 67 -1.44 4.67 8.30
C ALA A 67 -0.48 4.42 7.12
N GLY A 68 0.53 3.58 7.34
CA GLY A 68 1.46 3.16 6.29
C GLY A 68 0.76 2.34 5.21
N ILE A 69 -0.12 1.42 5.60
CA ILE A 69 -0.91 0.61 4.67
C ILE A 69 -1.83 1.49 3.82
N ALA A 70 -2.47 2.49 4.43
CA ALA A 70 -3.30 3.45 3.71
C ALA A 70 -2.47 4.28 2.69
N LEU A 71 -1.26 4.72 3.06
CA LEU A 71 -0.34 5.39 2.13
C LEU A 71 0.10 4.46 0.99
N ALA A 72 0.43 3.20 1.29
CA ALA A 72 0.82 2.23 0.27
C ALA A 72 -0.29 2.04 -0.77
N LEU A 73 -1.54 1.85 -0.32
CA LEU A 73 -2.71 1.78 -1.19
C LEU A 73 -2.92 3.08 -1.98
N CYS A 74 -2.67 4.25 -1.36
CA CYS A 74 -2.79 5.55 -2.02
C CYS A 74 -1.80 5.63 -3.20
N CYS A 75 -0.54 5.24 -3.01
CA CYS A 75 0.46 5.17 -4.08
C CYS A 75 -0.02 4.32 -5.27
N GLY A 76 -0.64 3.16 -5.00
CA GLY A 76 -1.21 2.28 -6.03
C GLY A 76 -2.34 2.91 -6.87
N LYS A 77 -2.96 4.00 -6.40
CA LYS A 77 -4.02 4.72 -7.12
C LYS A 77 -3.52 5.89 -7.97
N LEU A 78 -2.27 6.31 -7.80
CA LEU A 78 -1.72 7.51 -8.42
C LEU A 78 -1.50 7.39 -9.93
N GLU A 79 -1.51 6.17 -10.49
CA GLU A 79 -1.41 5.99 -11.95
C GLU A 79 -2.62 6.56 -12.72
N SER A 80 -3.77 6.68 -12.06
CA SER A 80 -4.95 7.36 -12.61
C SER A 80 -5.65 8.18 -11.52
N PHE A 81 -5.12 9.39 -11.28
CA PHE A 81 -5.64 10.30 -10.27
C PHE A 81 -7.12 10.64 -10.48
N ALA A 82 -7.53 10.94 -11.71
CA ALA A 82 -8.90 11.37 -12.01
C ALA A 82 -9.93 10.27 -11.69
N THR A 83 -9.62 9.02 -12.07
CA THR A 83 -10.51 7.88 -11.82
C THR A 83 -10.54 7.50 -10.35
N ASN A 84 -9.40 7.62 -9.65
CA ASN A 84 -9.26 7.14 -8.29
C ASN A 84 -9.39 8.24 -7.22
N ARG A 85 -9.77 9.47 -7.59
CA ARG A 85 -9.79 10.63 -6.68
C ARG A 85 -10.49 10.34 -5.34
N ALA A 86 -11.68 9.75 -5.38
CA ALA A 86 -12.44 9.45 -4.16
C ALA A 86 -11.71 8.43 -3.26
N SER A 87 -11.08 7.41 -3.82
CA SER A 87 -10.27 6.45 -3.06
C SER A 87 -9.02 7.11 -2.48
N ILE A 88 -8.34 7.97 -3.25
CA ILE A 88 -7.17 8.72 -2.79
C ILE A 88 -7.55 9.60 -1.59
N GLU A 89 -8.63 10.37 -1.68
CA GLU A 89 -9.12 11.22 -0.58
C GLU A 89 -9.47 10.40 0.68
N ALA A 90 -10.10 9.24 0.51
CA ALA A 90 -10.45 8.36 1.62
C ALA A 90 -9.21 7.76 2.30
N LEU A 91 -8.22 7.32 1.52
CA LEU A 91 -6.96 6.75 2.01
C LEU A 91 -6.12 7.80 2.75
N VAL A 92 -5.99 9.01 2.20
CA VAL A 92 -5.29 10.11 2.87
C VAL A 92 -5.97 10.45 4.19
N ARG A 93 -7.31 10.63 4.19
CA ARG A 93 -8.07 10.90 5.42
C ARG A 93 -7.90 9.80 6.47
N HIS A 94 -7.83 8.54 6.05
CA HIS A 94 -7.61 7.43 6.97
C HIS A 94 -6.21 7.48 7.58
N ALA A 95 -5.17 7.70 6.77
CA ALA A 95 -3.79 7.83 7.26
C ALA A 95 -3.64 9.00 8.26
N GLU A 96 -4.24 10.15 7.95
CA GLU A 96 -4.29 11.30 8.85
C GLU A 96 -5.04 10.98 10.15
N GLY A 97 -6.19 10.32 10.05
CA GLY A 97 -6.98 9.87 11.20
C GLY A 97 -6.24 8.85 12.08
N ALA A 98 -5.33 8.08 11.48
CA ALA A 98 -4.43 7.15 12.16
C ALA A 98 -3.14 7.81 12.67
N GLY A 99 -2.98 9.13 12.51
CA GLY A 99 -1.91 9.92 13.11
C GLY A 99 -0.68 10.16 12.23
N ALA A 100 -0.72 9.84 10.94
CA ALA A 100 0.36 10.15 10.01
C ALA A 100 0.11 11.46 9.25
N ASP A 101 1.16 12.24 9.04
CA ASP A 101 1.17 13.29 8.02
C ASP A 101 1.67 12.69 6.71
N VAL A 102 0.78 12.57 5.73
CA VAL A 102 1.03 11.84 4.48
C VAL A 102 2.06 12.56 3.58
N PHE A 103 2.26 13.86 3.78
CA PHE A 103 3.10 14.71 2.92
C PHE A 103 4.12 15.57 3.69
N ALA A 104 4.50 15.13 4.90
CA ALA A 104 5.52 15.78 5.72
C ALA A 104 6.91 15.86 5.05
#